data_AF-A0AAQ3LA31-F1
#
_entry.id   AF-A0AAQ3LA31-F1
#
_cell.length_a   1.000
_cell.length_b   1.000
_cell.length_c   1.000
_cell.angle_alpha   90.00
_cell.angle_beta   90.00
_cell.angle_gamma   90.00
#
_symmetry.space_group_name_H-M   'P 1'
#
loop_
_entity.id
_entity.type
_entity.pdbx_description
1 polymer ?
#
loop_
_entity_poly.entity_id
_entity_poly.type
_entity_poly.pdbx_seq_one_letter_code
_entity_poly.pdbx_strand_id
1 'polypeptide(L)'
;MHDYFICPVCGEDVKVGALSCPACGACEKTGLKGDDSGYGLDLPDDEFDYDSFVKKEFEGKAVRSKKERIAAIVAVLLIVALLLYFVL
;
A
#
# COMPACT_ATOMS: atom_id res chain seq x y z
N MET A 1 33.65 -16.06 -22.02
CA MET A 1 32.30 -16.00 -22.59
C MET A 1 31.48 -15.13 -21.64
N HIS A 2 31.19 -13.90 -22.01
CA HIS A 2 30.30 -13.04 -21.23
C HIS A 2 28.92 -13.24 -21.83
N ASP A 3 28.08 -14.07 -21.20
CA ASP A 3 26.71 -14.30 -21.65
C ASP A 3 25.83 -13.14 -21.16
N TYR A 4 25.76 -12.10 -22.00
CA TYR A 4 24.86 -10.97 -21.88
C TYR A 4 23.97 -10.91 -23.12
N PHE A 5 22.76 -10.37 -22.96
CA PHE A 5 21.83 -10.08 -24.05
C PHE A 5 21.31 -8.65 -23.95
N ILE A 6 20.92 -8.07 -25.08
CA ILE A 6 20.36 -6.72 -25.11
C ILE A 6 18.89 -6.77 -24.69
N CYS A 7 18.52 -5.97 -23.70
CA CYS A 7 17.13 -5.82 -23.28
C CYS A 7 16.28 -5.30 -24.46
N PRO A 8 15.23 -6.01 -24.90
CA PRO A 8 14.41 -5.58 -26.03
C PRO A 8 13.52 -4.36 -25.69
N VAL A 9 13.44 -3.98 -24.41
CA VAL A 9 12.59 -2.87 -23.94
C VAL A 9 13.36 -1.55 -23.87
N CYS A 10 14.59 -1.56 -23.34
CA CYS A 10 15.37 -0.32 -23.11
C CYS A 10 16.77 -0.32 -23.73
N GLY A 11 17.24 -1.44 -24.28
CA GLY A 11 18.55 -1.54 -24.91
C GLY A 11 19.74 -1.78 -23.97
N GLU A 12 19.52 -1.92 -22.66
CA GLU A 12 20.58 -2.20 -21.67
C GLU A 12 21.17 -3.61 -21.84
N ASP A 13 22.45 -3.78 -21.49
CA ASP A 13 23.11 -5.09 -21.39
C ASP A 13 22.63 -5.85 -20.15
N VAL A 14 21.93 -6.97 -20.36
CA VAL A 14 21.39 -7.80 -19.28
C VAL A 14 22.16 -9.12 -19.21
N LYS A 15 22.60 -9.48 -18.00
CA LYS A 15 23.26 -10.76 -17.76
C LYS A 15 22.28 -11.92 -17.95
N VAL A 16 22.69 -12.96 -18.66
CA VAL A 16 21.87 -14.18 -18.82
C VAL A 16 21.57 -14.78 -17.44
N GLY A 17 20.28 -15.07 -17.19
CA GLY A 17 19.78 -15.57 -15.91
C GLY A 17 19.36 -14.49 -14.90
N ALA A 18 19.45 -13.20 -15.24
CA ALA A 18 18.86 -12.15 -14.42
C ALA A 18 17.32 -12.30 -14.33
N LEU A 19 16.75 -12.05 -13.15
CA LEU A 19 15.30 -12.11 -12.92
C LEU A 19 14.54 -11.03 -13.70
N SER A 20 15.15 -9.86 -13.88
CA SER A 20 14.63 -8.72 -14.63
C SER A 20 15.78 -7.83 -15.10
N CYS A 21 15.51 -6.95 -16.06
CA CYS A 21 16.42 -5.91 -16.50
C CYS A 21 16.69 -4.92 -15.35
N PRO A 22 17.96 -4.65 -15.00
CA PRO A 22 18.30 -3.75 -13.88
C PRO A 22 17.97 -2.28 -14.17
N ALA A 23 17.83 -1.90 -15.45
CA ALA A 23 17.50 -0.52 -15.84
C ALA A 23 15.98 -0.26 -15.83
N CYS A 24 15.20 -1.12 -16.48
CA CYS A 24 13.76 -0.87 -16.70
C CYS A 24 12.82 -1.84 -15.95
N GLY A 25 13.35 -2.83 -15.22
CA GLY A 25 12.55 -3.79 -14.45
C GLY A 25 11.79 -4.82 -15.29
N ALA A 26 11.86 -4.77 -16.62
CA ALA A 26 11.21 -5.74 -17.49
C ALA A 26 11.80 -7.14 -17.31
N CYS A 27 10.96 -8.18 -17.26
CA CYS A 27 11.41 -9.58 -17.24
C CYS A 27 10.95 -10.32 -18.50
N GLU A 28 11.57 -11.47 -18.80
CA GLU A 28 11.28 -12.26 -20.01
C GLU A 28 9.83 -12.78 -20.06
N LYS A 29 9.19 -13.01 -18.89
CA LYS A 29 7.87 -13.67 -18.79
C LYS A 29 6.69 -12.71 -18.72
N THR A 30 6.87 -11.59 -18.03
CA THR A 30 5.81 -10.59 -17.79
C THR A 30 6.15 -9.25 -18.41
N GLY A 31 7.11 -9.24 -19.36
CA GLY A 31 7.76 -8.06 -19.92
C GLY A 31 6.84 -6.86 -19.95
N LEU A 32 7.27 -5.76 -19.30
CA LEU A 32 6.69 -4.44 -19.54
C LEU A 32 6.67 -4.28 -21.06
N LYS A 33 5.48 -4.19 -21.66
CA LYS A 33 5.35 -4.09 -23.10
C LYS A 33 6.03 -2.79 -23.51
N GLY A 34 7.04 -2.91 -24.37
CA GLY A 34 7.94 -1.82 -24.72
C GLY A 34 7.33 -0.76 -25.63
N ASP A 35 6.02 -0.73 -25.81
CA ASP A 35 5.29 0.37 -26.46
C ASP A 35 4.71 1.38 -25.46
N ASP A 36 4.92 1.18 -24.15
CA ASP A 36 4.55 2.13 -23.12
C ASP A 36 5.57 3.28 -23.03
N SER A 37 5.84 3.94 -24.15
CA SER A 37 6.19 5.36 -24.11
C SER A 37 5.01 6.06 -23.45
N GLY A 38 5.03 6.27 -22.13
CA GLY A 38 4.20 7.23 -21.39
C GLY A 38 2.66 7.19 -21.50
N TYR A 39 2.04 6.34 -22.33
CA TYR A 39 0.63 6.52 -22.75
C TYR A 39 -0.15 5.19 -22.94
N GLY A 40 0.36 4.04 -22.51
CA GLY A 40 -0.31 2.74 -22.65
C GLY A 40 -1.04 2.26 -21.38
N LEU A 41 -1.01 3.06 -20.32
CA LEU A 41 -2.02 2.95 -19.29
C LEU A 41 -3.27 3.60 -19.89
N ASP A 42 -4.29 2.82 -20.21
CA ASP A 42 -5.69 3.29 -20.42
C ASP A 42 -6.24 3.77 -19.06
N LEU A 43 -5.46 4.68 -18.48
CA LEU A 43 -5.73 5.40 -17.27
C LEU A 43 -6.82 6.38 -17.68
N PRO A 44 -7.98 6.32 -17.01
CA PRO A 44 -9.08 7.15 -17.42
C PRO A 44 -8.66 8.62 -17.33
N ASP A 45 -9.16 9.44 -18.27
CA ASP A 45 -8.81 10.87 -18.39
C ASP A 45 -9.30 11.70 -17.17
N ASP A 46 -10.05 11.08 -16.25
CA ASP A 46 -10.47 11.72 -15.02
C ASP A 46 -9.32 11.82 -14.01
N GLU A 47 -9.27 12.95 -13.32
CA GLU A 47 -8.32 13.17 -12.24
C GLU A 47 -8.62 12.18 -11.11
N PHE A 48 -7.65 11.34 -10.76
CA PHE A 48 -7.80 10.35 -9.68
C PHE A 48 -8.08 11.07 -8.36
N ASP A 49 -9.30 10.92 -7.84
CA ASP A 49 -9.71 11.49 -6.54
C ASP A 49 -9.08 10.70 -5.39
N TYR A 50 -7.87 11.12 -5.02
CA TYR A 50 -7.10 10.54 -3.93
C TYR A 50 -7.87 10.62 -2.60
N ASP A 51 -8.56 11.73 -2.32
CA ASP A 51 -9.28 11.94 -1.07
C ASP A 51 -10.47 10.98 -0.94
N SER A 52 -11.25 10.79 -2.00
CA SER A 52 -12.36 9.82 -2.05
C SER A 52 -11.87 8.38 -1.90
N PHE A 53 -10.74 8.04 -2.53
CA PHE A 53 -10.11 6.73 -2.37
C PHE A 53 -9.68 6.49 -0.92
N VAL A 54 -8.96 7.45 -0.31
CA VAL A 54 -8.53 7.36 1.10
C VAL A 54 -9.72 7.18 2.02
N LYS A 55 -10.77 7.97 1.81
CA LYS A 55 -12.00 7.90 2.60
C LYS A 55 -12.69 6.54 2.50
N LYS A 56 -12.82 5.99 1.30
CA LYS A 56 -13.49 4.71 1.08
C LYS A 56 -12.70 3.52 1.64
N GLU A 57 -11.38 3.51 1.44
CA GLU A 57 -10.54 2.35 1.78
C GLU A 57 -9.98 2.41 3.20
N PHE A 58 -9.70 3.61 3.72
CA PHE A 58 -8.97 3.79 4.97
C PHE A 58 -9.78 4.51 6.07
N GLU A 59 -10.86 5.25 5.75
CA GLU A 59 -11.77 5.81 6.77
C GLU A 59 -12.85 4.80 7.21
N GLY A 60 -12.46 3.55 7.43
CA GLY A 60 -13.26 2.64 8.23
C GLY A 60 -13.34 3.17 9.66
N LYS A 61 -14.55 3.48 10.16
CA LYS A 61 -14.75 3.75 11.59
C LYS A 61 -14.16 2.57 12.37
N ALA A 62 -13.14 2.82 13.20
CA ALA A 62 -12.66 1.85 14.16
C ALA A 62 -13.86 1.43 15.03
N VAL A 63 -14.46 0.28 14.71
CA VAL A 63 -15.58 -0.26 15.48
C VAL A 63 -14.97 -0.67 16.79
N ARG A 64 -15.14 0.18 17.83
CA ARG A 64 -14.62 -0.11 19.16
C ARG A 64 -14.99 -1.52 19.54
N SER A 65 -13.99 -2.36 19.74
CA SER A 65 -14.20 -3.76 20.04
C SER A 65 -14.97 -3.88 21.35
N LYS A 66 -15.68 -5.01 21.56
CA LYS A 66 -16.38 -5.26 22.85
C LYS A 66 -15.42 -5.09 24.04
N LYS A 67 -14.14 -5.46 23.88
CA LYS A 67 -13.11 -5.32 24.92
C LYS A 67 -12.83 -3.86 25.25
N GLU A 68 -12.72 -2.99 24.25
CA GLU A 68 -12.50 -1.55 24.46
C GLU A 68 -13.70 -0.87 25.12
N ARG A 69 -14.93 -1.29 24.81
CA ARG A 69 -16.13 -0.80 25.51
C ARG A 69 -16.16 -1.23 26.98
N ILE A 70 -15.83 -2.49 27.26
CA ILE A 70 -15.75 -3.00 28.64
C ILE A 70 -14.66 -2.27 29.41
N ALA A 71 -13.47 -2.10 28.82
CA ALA A 71 -12.37 -1.37 29.43
C ALA A 71 -12.76 0.08 29.76
N ALA A 72 -13.48 0.75 28.86
CA ALA A 72 -13.97 2.11 29.10
C ALA A 72 -14.96 2.17 30.29
N ILE A 73 -15.87 1.20 30.40
CA ILE A 73 -16.83 1.13 31.53
C ILE A 73 -16.08 0.89 32.85
N VAL A 74 -15.14 -0.05 32.87
CA VAL A 74 -14.34 -0.35 34.07
C VAL A 74 -13.53 0.88 34.51
N ALA A 75 -12.89 1.57 33.57
CA ALA A 75 -12.14 2.79 33.86
C ALA A 75 -13.03 3.88 34.50
N VAL A 76 -14.23 4.10 33.96
CA VAL A 76 -15.20 5.06 34.53
C VAL A 76 -15.63 4.67 35.94
N LEU A 77 -15.93 3.38 36.18
CA LEU A 77 -16.31 2.90 37.52
C LEU A 77 -15.20 3.09 38.55
N LEU A 78 -13.94 2.83 38.17
CA LEU A 78 -12.79 3.04 39.05
C LEU A 78 -12.59 4.51 39.39
N ILE A 79 -12.73 5.41 38.41
CA ILE A 79 -12.64 6.86 38.64
C ILE A 79 -13.75 7.32 39.61
N VAL A 80 -14.99 6.89 39.39
CA VAL A 80 -16.11 7.24 40.27
C VAL A 80 -15.89 6.70 41.68
N ALA A 81 -15.46 5.45 41.84
CA ALA A 81 -15.17 4.86 43.15
C ALA A 81 -14.06 5.62 43.88
N LEU A 82 -13.00 6.03 43.16
CA LEU A 82 -11.91 6.81 43.73
C LEU A 82 -12.39 8.19 44.17
N LEU A 83 -13.19 8.89 43.36
CA LEU A 83 -13.77 10.18 43.73
C LEU A 83 -14.67 10.07 44.97
N LEU A 84 -15.50 9.03 45.05
CA LEU A 84 -16.34 8.78 46.23
C LEU A 84 -15.49 8.49 47.47
N TYR A 85 -14.42 7.71 47.34
CA TYR A 85 -13.48 7.43 48.43
C TYR A 85 -12.78 8.69 48.95
N PHE A 86 -12.49 9.67 48.09
CA PHE A 86 -11.88 10.94 48.53
C PHE A 86 -12.89 11.90 49.17
N VAL A 87 -14.19 11.72 48.95
CA VAL A 87 -15.25 12.59 49.46
C VAL A 87 -15.87 12.08 50.75
N LEU A 88 -15.90 10.76 50.97
CA LEU A 88 -16.38 10.07 52.18
C LEU A 88 -15.26 9.85 53.19
#